data_AF-A0AAJ2FSX8-F1
#
_entry.id   AF-A0AAJ2FSX8-F1
#
_cell.length_a   1.000
_cell.length_b   1.000
_cell.length_c   1.000
_cell.angle_alpha   90.00
_cell.angle_beta   90.00
_cell.angle_gamma   90.00
#
_symmetry.space_group_name_H-M   'P 1'
#
loop_
_entity.id
_entity.type
_entity.pdbx_description
1 polymer ?
#
loop_
_entity_poly.entity_id
_entity_poly.type
_entity_poly.pdbx_seq_one_letter_code
_entity_poly.pdbx_strand_id
1 'polypeptide(L)'
;MYIYKMVQVPPNIEVRAKEHRGNEAAVYLQNVVNTHAQGGWAFYRIDTIGVSVKPGYFAALQGKKNELNNYYVISLRKPND
;
A
#
# COMPACT_ATOMS: atom_id res chain seq x y z
N MET A 1 5.41 25.25 -0.89
CA MET A 1 5.82 23.97 -1.54
C MET A 1 5.25 22.81 -0.72
N TYR A 2 5.17 21.57 -1.21
CA TYR A 2 4.68 20.43 -0.41
C TYR A 2 5.78 19.39 -0.21
N ILE A 3 5.82 18.80 0.98
CA ILE A 3 6.54 17.55 1.24
C ILE A 3 5.56 16.38 1.18
N TYR A 4 6.05 15.22 0.74
CA TYR A 4 5.23 14.02 0.57
C TYR A 4 5.75 12.87 1.42
N LYS A 5 4.83 12.04 1.89
CA LYS A 5 5.11 10.79 2.61
C LYS A 5 4.37 9.65 1.92
N MET A 6 5.12 8.60 1.60
CA MET A 6 4.60 7.40 0.92
C MET A 6 4.50 6.26 1.92
N VAL A 7 3.31 5.70 2.10
CA VAL A 7 3.04 4.61 3.04
C VAL A 7 2.50 3.43 2.25
N GLN A 8 3.28 2.36 2.17
CA GLN A 8 2.82 1.12 1.57
C GLN A 8 1.77 0.46 2.47
N VAL A 9 0.67 0.02 1.87
CA VAL A 9 -0.36 -0.75 2.55
C VAL A 9 -0.44 -2.17 1.98
N PRO A 10 -0.81 -3.17 2.81
CA PRO A 10 -1.02 -4.52 2.33
C PRO A 10 -2.06 -4.53 1.20
N PRO A 11 -1.81 -5.26 0.10
CA PRO A 11 -2.75 -5.31 -1.02
C PRO A 11 -4.03 -6.07 -0.69
N ASN A 12 -3.99 -6.95 0.32
CA ASN A 12 -5.12 -7.75 0.76
C ASN A 12 -5.32 -7.56 2.26
N ILE A 13 -6.58 -7.38 2.68
CA ILE A 13 -6.97 -7.40 4.08
C ILE A 13 -7.64 -8.75 4.32
N GLU A 14 -7.03 -9.60 5.14
CA GLU A 14 -7.64 -10.86 5.56
C GLU A 14 -8.67 -10.58 6.65
N VAL A 15 -9.92 -10.93 6.38
CA VAL A 15 -11.00 -10.85 7.36
C VAL A 15 -11.54 -12.24 7.62
N ARG A 16 -11.77 -12.59 8.88
CA ARG A 16 -12.48 -13.83 9.22
C ARG A 16 -13.92 -13.70 8.72
N ALA A 17 -14.44 -14.74 8.06
CA ALA A 17 -15.79 -14.71 7.49
C ALA A 17 -16.90 -14.32 8.50
N LYS A 18 -16.74 -14.70 9.78
CA LYS A 18 -17.67 -14.36 10.87
C LYS A 18 -17.60 -12.89 11.31
N GLU A 19 -16.53 -12.20 10.99
CA GLU A 19 -16.26 -10.80 11.34
C GLU A 19 -16.41 -9.88 10.13
N HIS A 20 -16.81 -10.43 8.97
CA HIS A 20 -17.01 -9.66 7.75
C HIS A 20 -18.25 -8.77 7.88
N ARG A 21 -18.01 -7.46 7.87
CA ARG A 21 -19.01 -6.38 7.92
C ARG A 21 -19.10 -5.61 6.60
N GLY A 22 -18.19 -5.84 5.65
CA GLY A 22 -18.19 -5.23 4.32
C GLY A 22 -17.58 -3.82 4.26
N ASN A 23 -17.06 -3.30 5.38
CA ASN A 23 -16.44 -1.97 5.47
C ASN A 23 -14.97 -2.00 5.90
N GLU A 24 -14.32 -3.16 5.87
CA GLU A 24 -12.98 -3.38 6.43
C GLU A 24 -11.92 -2.58 5.70
N ALA A 25 -12.01 -2.52 4.37
CA ALA A 25 -11.11 -1.70 3.56
C ALA A 25 -11.22 -0.22 3.91
N ALA A 26 -12.43 0.29 4.12
CA ALA A 26 -12.67 1.66 4.50
C ALA A 26 -12.13 1.95 5.91
N VAL A 27 -12.42 1.08 6.89
CA VAL A 27 -11.93 1.20 8.27
C VAL A 27 -10.40 1.17 8.32
N TYR A 28 -9.78 0.26 7.57
CA TYR A 28 -8.33 0.15 7.48
C TYR A 28 -7.71 1.43 6.92
N LEU A 29 -8.18 1.90 5.76
CA LEU A 29 -7.66 3.14 5.15
C LEU A 29 -7.89 4.35 6.05
N GLN A 30 -9.06 4.45 6.67
CA GLN A 30 -9.38 5.51 7.62
C GLN A 30 -8.38 5.52 8.79
N ASN A 31 -8.05 4.36 9.36
CA ASN A 31 -7.10 4.26 10.46
C ASN A 31 -5.70 4.72 10.05
N VAL A 32 -5.22 4.30 8.87
CA VAL A 32 -3.90 4.72 8.37
C VAL A 32 -3.85 6.23 8.12
N VAL A 33 -4.86 6.78 7.44
CA VAL A 33 -4.93 8.22 7.16
C VAL A 33 -5.03 9.02 8.45
N ASN A 34 -5.89 8.64 9.39
CA ASN A 34 -6.07 9.35 10.66
C ASN A 34 -4.81 9.33 11.53
N THR A 35 -4.09 8.19 11.56
CA THR A 35 -2.80 8.08 12.27
C THR A 35 -1.79 9.11 11.78
N HIS A 36 -1.74 9.35 10.47
CA HIS A 36 -0.82 10.33 9.90
C HIS A 36 -1.35 11.77 9.97
N ALA A 37 -2.66 11.97 9.91
CA ALA A 37 -3.30 13.27 10.07
C ALA A 37 -2.97 13.91 11.42
N GLN A 38 -2.84 13.11 12.49
CA GLN A 38 -2.37 13.58 13.80
C GLN A 38 -0.97 14.24 13.75
N GLY A 39 -0.11 13.84 12.80
CA GLY A 39 1.19 14.45 12.54
C GLY A 39 1.18 15.64 11.56
N GLY A 40 -0.01 16.10 11.16
CA GLY A 40 -0.21 17.17 10.19
C GLY A 40 -0.08 16.74 8.72
N TRP A 41 -0.14 15.44 8.43
CA TRP A 41 -0.13 14.93 7.05
C TRP A 41 -1.56 14.81 6.51
N ALA A 42 -1.87 15.52 5.44
CA ALA A 42 -3.15 15.41 4.75
C ALA A 42 -3.14 14.28 3.73
N PHE A 43 -4.26 13.55 3.62
CA PHE A 43 -4.49 12.60 2.53
C PHE A 43 -4.45 13.31 1.18
N TYR A 44 -3.77 12.71 0.21
CA TYR A 44 -3.72 13.20 -1.16
C TYR A 44 -4.31 12.19 -2.15
N ARG A 45 -3.76 10.96 -2.21
CA ARG A 45 -4.24 9.90 -3.11
C ARG A 45 -3.71 8.53 -2.70
N ILE A 46 -4.23 7.49 -3.37
CA ILE A 46 -3.67 6.14 -3.34
C ILE A 46 -3.14 5.83 -4.74
N ASP A 47 -1.91 5.35 -4.81
CA ASP A 47 -1.22 4.96 -6.03
C ASP A 47 -1.01 3.43 -6.05
N THR A 48 -1.02 2.83 -7.24
CA THR A 48 -0.65 1.42 -7.44
C THR A 48 0.69 1.35 -8.15
N ILE A 49 1.61 0.56 -7.63
CA ILE A 49 2.95 0.36 -8.20
C ILE A 49 3.15 -1.13 -8.49
N GLY A 50 3.38 -1.46 -9.76
CA GLY A 50 3.77 -2.81 -10.18
C GLY A 50 5.27 -3.02 -10.00
N VAL A 51 5.65 -4.07 -9.30
CA VAL A 51 7.05 -4.48 -9.09
C VAL A 51 7.23 -5.86 -9.71
N SER A 52 8.13 -5.95 -10.68
CA SER A 52 8.52 -7.21 -11.30
C SER A 52 9.76 -7.75 -10.60
N VAL A 53 9.60 -8.83 -9.83
CA VAL A 53 10.72 -9.56 -9.23
C VAL A 53 11.22 -10.58 -10.23
N LYS A 54 12.47 -10.40 -10.67
CA LYS A 54 13.14 -11.37 -11.54
C LYS A 54 13.63 -12.55 -10.70
N PRO A 55 13.40 -13.80 -11.12
CA PRO A 55 13.96 -14.95 -10.44
C PRO A 55 15.48 -14.91 -10.52
N GLY A 56 16.15 -15.36 -9.45
CA GLY A 56 17.60 -15.58 -9.47
C GLY A 56 17.99 -16.64 -10.52
N TYR A 57 19.26 -16.66 -10.91
CA TYR A 57 19.78 -17.51 -12.01
C TYR A 57 19.36 -18.99 -11.92
N PHE A 58 19.50 -19.62 -10.74
CA PHE A 58 19.08 -21.02 -10.52
C PHE A 58 17.57 -21.24 -10.66
N ALA A 59 16.76 -20.27 -10.22
CA ALA A 59 15.31 -20.34 -10.32
C ALA A 59 14.84 -20.15 -11.77
N ALA A 60 15.52 -19.32 -12.56
CA ALA A 60 15.25 -19.13 -13.98
C ALA A 60 15.56 -20.40 -14.79
N LEU A 61 16.63 -21.13 -14.46
CA LEU A 61 16.98 -22.42 -15.08
C LEU A 61 15.93 -23.52 -14.79
N GLN A 62 15.23 -23.45 -13.65
CA GLN A 62 14.09 -24.32 -13.34
C GLN A 62 12.76 -23.84 -13.97
N GLY A 63 12.80 -22.83 -14.85
CA GLY A 63 11.64 -22.34 -15.58
C GLY A 63 10.72 -21.41 -14.79
N LYS A 64 11.15 -20.88 -13.62
CA LYS A 64 10.35 -19.87 -12.92
C LYS A 64 10.32 -18.57 -13.73
N LYS A 65 9.12 -17.98 -13.83
CA LYS A 65 8.88 -16.72 -14.52
C LYS A 65 8.94 -15.55 -13.53
N ASN A 66 9.01 -14.33 -14.06
CA ASN A 66 8.93 -13.11 -13.26
C ASN A 66 7.63 -13.11 -12.44
N GLU A 67 7.76 -12.77 -11.17
CA GLU A 67 6.61 -12.50 -10.31
C GLU A 67 6.28 -11.01 -10.41
N LEU A 68 5.08 -10.69 -10.89
CA LEU A 68 4.57 -9.32 -10.91
C LEU A 68 3.71 -9.12 -9.66
N ASN A 69 4.18 -8.26 -8.77
CA ASN A 69 3.48 -7.89 -7.53
C ASN A 69 2.96 -6.47 -7.64
N ASN A 70 1.68 -6.26 -7.32
CA ASN A 70 1.10 -4.93 -7.22
C ASN A 70 1.09 -4.49 -5.75
N TYR A 71 1.67 -3.31 -5.50
CA TYR A 71 1.64 -2.65 -4.20
C TYR A 71 0.74 -1.43 -4.25
N TYR A 72 0.02 -1.19 -3.16
CA TYR A 72 -0.75 0.03 -2.99
C TYR A 72 0.00 0.94 -2.03
N VAL A 73 0.12 2.21 -2.41
CA VAL A 73 0.88 3.22 -1.69
C VAL A 73 -0.02 4.42 -1.45
N ILE A 74 -0.22 4.77 -0.18
CA ILE A 74 -0.92 5.99 0.20
C ILE A 74 0.07 7.15 0.13
N SER A 75 -0.28 8.13 -0.69
CA SER A 75 0.42 9.41 -0.80
C SER A 75 -0.22 10.41 0.16
N LEU A 76 0.56 10.86 1.13
CA LEU A 76 0.22 11.91 2.08
C LEU A 76 1.05 13.16 1.78
N ARG A 77 0.53 14.35 2.08
CA ARG A 77 1.25 15.61 1.86
C ARG A 77 1.11 16.58 3.04
N LYS A 78 2.11 17.43 3.21
CA LYS A 78 2.10 18.54 4.17
C LYS A 78 2.74 19.78 3.52
N PRO A 79 2.28 21.01 3.83
CA PRO A 79 3.02 22.21 3.44
C PRO A 79 4.48 22.13 3.91
N ASN A 80 5.39 22.57 3.06
CA ASN A 80 6.78 22.84 3.42
C ASN A 80 6.83 24.31 3.86
N ASP A 81 6.97 24.52 5.17
CA ASP A 81 7.15 25.85 5.78
C ASP A 81 8.60 26.33 5.59
#